data_AF-A0A2V7JEF1-F1
#
_entry.id   AF-A0A2V7JEF1-F1
#
_cell.length_a   1.000
_cell.length_b   1.000
_cell.length_c   1.000
_cell.angle_alpha   90.00
_cell.angle_beta   90.00
_cell.angle_gamma   90.00
#
_symmetry.space_group_name_H-M   'P 1'
#
loop_
_entity.id
_entity.type
_entity.pdbx_description
1 polymer ?
#
loop_
_entity_poly.entity_id
_entity_poly.type
_entity_poly.pdbx_seq_one_letter_code
_entity_poly.pdbx_strand_id
1 'polypeptide(L)'
;MHASATPVSLPPTSERIEALDTLRGVAVFGILLANVLVFFGLFMLPSDRAAALPTARADAVVAFVEKVLVDGKFYSIFSLLFGIGFGLQLARGGETAVPRFNRRLRILLAIGAIHAFLIWAGDILMLYALLGFTLPWFARKTSRELLR
;
A
#
# COMPACT_ATOMS: atom_id res chain seq x y z
N MET A 1 1.37 -43.04 0.33
CA MET A 1 2.03 -42.18 -0.68
C MET A 1 2.01 -40.75 -0.13
N HIS A 2 2.98 -40.40 0.72
CA HIS A 2 3.05 -39.08 1.37
C HIS A 2 3.71 -38.09 0.40
N ALA A 3 2.94 -37.11 -0.07
CA ALA A 3 3.48 -35.97 -0.79
C ALA A 3 4.27 -35.10 0.20
N SER A 4 5.60 -35.25 0.19
CA SER A 4 6.51 -34.36 0.90
C SER A 4 6.38 -32.96 0.29
N ALA A 5 5.69 -32.06 0.99
CA ALA A 5 5.72 -30.65 0.65
C ALA A 5 7.16 -30.16 0.77
N THR A 6 7.77 -29.81 -0.35
CA THR A 6 9.09 -29.20 -0.38
C THR A 6 9.04 -27.91 0.43
N PRO A 7 9.86 -27.75 1.48
CA PRO A 7 9.92 -26.50 2.20
C PRO A 7 10.41 -25.43 1.22
N VAL A 8 9.61 -24.38 1.04
CA VAL A 8 10.01 -23.21 0.27
C VAL A 8 11.28 -22.66 0.92
N SER A 9 12.43 -22.92 0.29
CA SER A 9 13.71 -22.42 0.77
C SER A 9 13.72 -20.92 0.53
N LEU A 10 13.60 -20.14 1.61
CA LEU A 10 13.76 -18.70 1.50
C LEU A 10 15.22 -18.40 1.13
N PRO A 11 15.48 -17.53 0.15
CA PRO A 11 16.83 -17.16 -0.24
C PRO A 11 17.60 -16.54 0.95
N PRO A 12 18.94 -16.65 0.96
CA PRO A 12 19.78 -16.20 2.06
C PRO A 12 19.51 -14.75 2.47
N THR A 13 19.78 -14.41 3.74
CA THR A 13 19.42 -13.15 4.43
C THR A 13 19.85 -11.86 3.74
N SER A 14 20.80 -11.93 2.79
CA SER A 14 21.30 -10.80 1.99
C SER A 14 20.53 -10.58 0.68
N GLU A 15 19.69 -11.52 0.25
CA GLU A 15 19.06 -11.45 -1.07
C GLU A 15 17.79 -10.61 -0.99
N ARG A 16 17.82 -9.44 -1.64
CA ARG A 16 16.63 -8.62 -1.86
C ARG A 16 15.74 -9.35 -2.86
N ILE A 17 14.45 -9.41 -2.57
CA ILE A 17 13.49 -9.95 -3.52
C ILE A 17 13.18 -8.81 -4.50
N GLU A 18 13.95 -8.73 -5.57
CA GLU A 18 13.85 -7.65 -6.57
C GLU A 18 12.43 -7.50 -7.11
N ALA A 19 11.76 -8.63 -7.39
CA ALA A 19 10.37 -8.63 -7.83
C ALA A 19 9.43 -7.91 -6.84
N LEU A 20 9.64 -8.09 -5.52
CA LEU A 20 8.81 -7.46 -4.48
C LEU A 20 9.05 -5.95 -4.42
N ASP A 21 10.31 -5.53 -4.57
CA ASP A 21 10.68 -4.12 -4.56
C ASP A 21 10.16 -3.41 -5.83
N THR A 22 10.25 -4.07 -7.00
CA THR A 22 9.67 -3.58 -8.27
C THR A 22 8.15 -3.45 -8.17
N LEU A 23 7.46 -4.47 -7.64
CA LEU A 23 6.02 -4.45 -7.43
C LEU A 23 5.58 -3.31 -6.52
N ARG A 24 6.36 -2.98 -5.48
CA ARG A 24 6.09 -1.80 -4.64
C ARG A 24 6.23 -0.51 -5.40
N GLY A 25 7.27 -0.37 -6.22
CA GLY A 25 7.47 0.80 -7.07
C GLY A 25 6.28 1.01 -8.02
N VAL A 26 5.84 -0.07 -8.69
CA VAL A 26 4.64 -0.06 -9.55
C VAL A 26 3.39 0.32 -8.76
N ALA A 27 3.23 -0.21 -7.55
CA ALA A 27 2.09 0.12 -6.69
C ALA A 27 2.06 1.60 -6.30
N VAL A 28 3.20 2.15 -5.89
CA VAL A 28 3.34 3.58 -5.55
C VAL A 28 3.09 4.46 -6.79
N PHE A 29 3.57 4.06 -7.97
CA PHE A 29 3.31 4.79 -9.20
C PHE A 29 1.82 4.84 -9.55
N GLY A 30 1.08 3.73 -9.40
CA GLY A 30 -0.36 3.72 -9.61
C GLY A 30 -1.12 4.60 -8.61
N ILE A 31 -0.71 4.59 -7.34
CA ILE A 31 -1.26 5.51 -6.33
C ILE A 31 -1.00 6.97 -6.70
N LEU A 32 0.20 7.29 -7.17
CA LEU A 32 0.53 8.63 -7.66
C LEU A 32 -0.40 9.04 -8.80
N LEU A 33 -0.61 8.16 -9.79
CA LEU A 33 -1.47 8.45 -10.94
C LEU A 33 -2.91 8.77 -10.52
N ALA A 34 -3.47 8.01 -9.59
CA ALA A 34 -4.80 8.27 -9.05
C ALA A 34 -4.88 9.64 -8.35
N ASN A 35 -3.85 9.99 -7.58
CA ASN A 35 -3.82 11.25 -6.83
C ASN A 35 -3.60 12.48 -7.73
N VAL A 36 -2.79 12.34 -8.79
CA VAL A 36 -2.52 13.44 -9.72
C VAL A 36 -3.81 14.03 -10.29
N LEU A 37 -4.77 13.18 -10.70
CA LEU A 37 -6.04 13.66 -11.24
C LEU A 37 -6.89 14.42 -10.20
N VAL A 38 -6.83 14.00 -8.94
CA VAL A 38 -7.52 14.68 -7.83
C VAL A 38 -6.90 16.05 -7.57
N PHE A 39 -5.57 16.14 -7.51
CA PHE A 39 -4.86 17.40 -7.25
C PHE A 39 -4.93 18.41 -8.39
N PHE A 40 -5.08 17.96 -9.64
CA PHE A 40 -5.34 18.87 -10.78
C PHE A 40 -6.74 19.50 -10.75
N GLY A 41 -7.60 19.12 -9.80
CA GLY A 41 -8.89 19.77 -9.60
C GLY A 41 -9.93 19.47 -10.68
N LEU A 42 -9.64 18.55 -11.60
CA LEU A 42 -10.59 18.15 -12.66
C LEU A 42 -11.89 17.59 -12.05
N PHE A 43 -11.78 16.85 -10.95
CA PHE A 43 -12.91 16.33 -10.17
C PHE A 43 -13.65 17.40 -9.36
N MET A 44 -13.05 18.57 -9.14
CA MET A 44 -13.64 19.68 -8.38
C MET A 44 -14.34 20.70 -9.28
N LEU A 45 -14.23 20.54 -10.60
CA LEU A 45 -14.86 21.43 -11.56
C LEU A 45 -16.35 21.08 -11.70
N PRO A 46 -17.28 22.05 -11.64
CA PRO A 46 -18.68 21.82 -11.92
C PRO A 46 -18.89 21.13 -13.28
N SER A 47 -19.80 20.16 -13.32
CA SER A 47 -19.97 19.26 -14.48
C SER A 47 -20.35 20.00 -15.77
N ASP A 48 -21.10 21.10 -15.66
CA ASP A 48 -21.44 22.02 -16.75
C ASP A 48 -20.21 22.71 -17.34
N ARG A 49 -19.27 23.14 -16.49
CA ARG A 49 -18.02 23.77 -16.92
C ARG A 49 -17.01 22.77 -17.46
N ALA A 50 -16.95 21.58 -16.86
CA ALA A 50 -16.11 20.50 -17.36
C ALA A 50 -16.57 20.04 -18.76
N ALA A 51 -17.88 19.96 -19.00
CA ALA A 51 -18.44 19.60 -20.30
C ALA A 51 -18.20 20.66 -21.39
N ALA A 52 -17.98 21.92 -21.00
CA ALA A 52 -17.70 23.02 -21.93
C ALA A 52 -16.22 23.07 -22.39
N LEU A 53 -15.32 22.29 -21.77
CA LEU A 53 -13.92 22.25 -22.16
C LEU A 53 -13.73 21.56 -23.52
N PRO A 54 -12.80 22.03 -24.38
CA PRO A 54 -12.46 21.34 -25.62
C PRO A 54 -11.98 19.89 -25.41
N THR A 55 -11.42 19.60 -24.24
CA THR A 55 -10.88 18.29 -23.85
C THR A 55 -11.91 17.35 -23.22
N ALA A 56 -13.16 17.79 -23.01
CA ALA A 56 -14.16 17.07 -22.21
C ALA A 56 -14.34 15.58 -22.57
N ARG A 57 -14.29 15.23 -23.87
CA ARG A 57 -14.36 13.84 -24.33
C ARG A 57 -13.12 13.03 -23.96
N ALA A 58 -11.93 13.60 -24.14
CA ALA A 58 -10.68 12.95 -23.79
C ALA A 58 -10.59 12.76 -22.27
N ASP A 59 -10.96 13.79 -21.51
CA ASP A 59 -10.99 13.77 -20.05
C ASP A 59 -11.94 12.69 -19.51
N ALA A 60 -13.11 12.53 -20.12
CA ALA A 60 -14.06 11.46 -19.77
C ALA A 60 -13.48 10.04 -20.03
N VAL A 61 -12.75 9.85 -21.13
CA VAL A 61 -12.09 8.57 -21.43
C VAL A 61 -10.98 8.30 -20.42
N VAL A 62 -10.15 9.30 -20.11
CA VAL A 62 -9.06 9.18 -19.12
C VAL A 62 -9.63 8.86 -17.73
N ALA A 63 -10.67 9.57 -17.30
CA ALA A 63 -11.34 9.33 -16.02
C ALA A 63 -11.96 7.92 -15.95
N PHE A 64 -12.54 7.44 -17.06
CA PHE A 64 -13.07 6.08 -17.14
C PHE A 64 -11.95 5.03 -17.02
N VAL A 65 -10.86 5.20 -17.76
CA VAL A 65 -9.71 4.29 -17.72
C VAL A 65 -9.07 4.27 -16.33
N GLU A 66 -8.88 5.43 -15.72
CA GLU A 66 -8.33 5.54 -14.36
C GLU A 66 -9.25 4.84 -13.34
N LYS A 67 -10.55 5.11 -13.39
CA LYS A 67 -11.52 4.47 -12.48
C LYS A 67 -11.55 2.95 -12.63
N VAL A 68 -11.45 2.44 -13.86
CA VAL A 68 -11.54 1.00 -14.11
C VAL A 68 -10.23 0.28 -13.80
N LEU A 69 -9.08 0.89 -14.07
CA LEU A 69 -7.76 0.23 -13.99
C LEU A 69 -6.96 0.57 -12.73
N VAL A 70 -7.14 1.78 -12.18
CA VAL A 70 -6.25 2.34 -11.15
C VAL A 70 -6.96 2.44 -9.80
N ASP A 71 -8.14 3.07 -9.79
CA ASP A 71 -8.84 3.40 -8.56
C ASP A 71 -9.06 2.16 -7.66
N GLY A 72 -8.67 2.27 -6.40
CA GLY A 72 -8.70 1.20 -5.39
C GLY A 72 -7.70 0.04 -5.59
N LYS A 73 -7.30 -0.30 -6.82
CA LYS A 73 -6.50 -1.51 -7.10
C LYS A 73 -5.07 -1.38 -6.60
N PHE A 74 -4.42 -0.26 -6.89
CA PHE A 74 -3.03 -0.07 -6.48
C PHE A 74 -2.89 0.08 -4.96
N TYR A 75 -3.89 0.65 -4.29
CA TYR A 75 -3.99 0.62 -2.83
C TYR A 75 -4.07 -0.81 -2.29
N SER A 76 -4.90 -1.67 -2.91
CA SER A 76 -5.03 -3.07 -2.52
C SER A 76 -3.72 -3.86 -2.70
N ILE A 77 -3.04 -3.67 -3.84
CA ILE A 77 -1.73 -4.28 -4.12
C ILE A 77 -0.68 -3.79 -3.12
N PHE A 78 -0.63 -2.48 -2.87
CA PHE A 78 0.30 -1.89 -1.91
C PHE A 78 0.06 -2.44 -0.49
N SER A 79 -1.20 -2.57 -0.05
CA SER A 79 -1.56 -3.19 1.23
C SER A 79 -1.04 -4.62 1.37
N LEU A 80 -1.20 -5.43 0.31
CA LEU A 80 -0.71 -6.80 0.28
C LEU A 80 0.81 -6.84 0.38
N LEU A 81 1.51 -6.04 -0.42
CA LEU A 81 2.98 -5.95 -0.45
C LEU A 81 3.57 -5.41 0.86
N PHE A 82 2.83 -4.53 1.55
CA PHE A 82 3.16 -4.04 2.87
C PHE A 82 3.11 -5.17 3.91
N GLY A 83 2.02 -5.95 3.92
CA GLY A 83 1.89 -7.13 4.79
C GLY A 83 2.96 -8.20 4.53
N ILE A 84 3.21 -8.54 3.27
CA ILE A 84 4.29 -9.45 2.86
C ILE A 84 5.65 -8.92 3.33
N GLY A 85 5.86 -7.61 3.22
CA GLY A 85 7.07 -6.94 3.71
C GLY A 85 7.30 -7.11 5.21
N PHE A 86 6.24 -6.96 6.00
CA PHE A 86 6.29 -7.22 7.43
C PHE A 86 6.62 -8.69 7.73
N GLY A 87 5.95 -9.64 7.05
CA GLY A 87 6.23 -11.07 7.20
C GLY A 87 7.69 -11.43 6.88
N LEU A 88 8.25 -10.86 5.81
CA LEU A 88 9.65 -11.06 5.44
C LEU A 88 10.61 -10.45 6.48
N GLN A 89 10.26 -9.28 7.02
CA GLN A 89 11.05 -8.64 8.07
C GLN A 89 11.04 -9.46 9.38
N LEU A 90 9.91 -10.10 9.70
CA LEU A 90 9.79 -10.99 10.85
C LEU A 90 10.61 -12.27 10.67
N ALA A 91 10.53 -12.89 9.48
CA ALA A 91 11.28 -14.11 9.14
C ALA A 91 12.81 -13.90 9.19
N ARG A 92 13.30 -12.70 8.82
CA ARG A 92 14.73 -12.40 8.75
C ARG A 92 15.30 -11.72 10.01
N GLY A 93 14.47 -11.02 10.77
CA GLY A 93 14.92 -10.05 11.78
C GLY A 93 14.96 -10.54 13.22
N GLY A 94 14.49 -11.77 13.51
CA GLY A 94 14.44 -12.32 14.86
C GLY A 94 13.78 -11.37 15.86
N GLU A 95 14.32 -11.30 17.08
CA GLU A 95 13.80 -10.45 18.18
C GLU A 95 13.81 -8.95 17.84
N THR A 96 14.72 -8.52 16.95
CA THR A 96 14.85 -7.10 16.56
C THR A 96 13.89 -6.69 15.43
N ALA A 97 13.15 -7.63 14.83
CA ALA A 97 12.24 -7.35 13.72
C ALA A 97 11.13 -6.38 14.12
N VAL A 98 10.42 -6.66 15.21
CA VAL A 98 9.26 -5.88 15.69
C VAL A 98 9.67 -4.47 16.16
N PRO A 99 10.72 -4.28 16.99
CA PRO A 99 11.18 -2.93 17.34
C PRO A 99 11.56 -2.08 16.13
N ARG A 100 12.25 -2.67 15.14
CA ARG A 100 12.62 -1.96 13.90
C ARG A 100 11.39 -1.58 13.07
N PHE A 101 10.42 -2.49 12.95
CA PHE A 101 9.17 -2.23 12.26
C PHE A 101 8.37 -1.09 12.92
N ASN A 102 8.21 -1.14 14.25
CA ASN A 102 7.53 -0.09 15.01
C ASN A 102 8.24 1.28 14.91
N ARG A 103 9.58 1.32 14.80
CA ARG A 103 10.30 2.57 14.53
C ARG A 103 9.93 3.15 13.17
N ARG A 104 9.88 2.31 12.12
CA ARG A 104 9.48 2.72 10.77
C ARG A 104 8.04 3.21 10.75
N LEU A 105 7.13 2.52 11.43
CA LEU A 105 5.74 2.93 11.53
C LEU A 105 5.54 4.26 12.24
N ARG A 106 6.32 4.56 13.29
CA ARG A 106 6.25 5.87 13.96
C ARG A 106 6.66 7.01 13.03
N ILE A 107 7.71 6.80 12.23
CA ILE A 107 8.14 7.77 11.22
C ILE A 107 7.05 7.93 10.15
N LEU A 108 6.49 6.81 9.67
CA LEU A 108 5.41 6.84 8.69
C LEU A 108 4.16 7.54 9.23
N LEU A 109 3.81 7.32 10.49
CA LEU A 109 2.69 7.97 11.17
C LEU A 109 2.91 9.47 11.29
N ALA A 110 4.12 9.91 11.65
CA ALA A 110 4.45 11.33 11.75
C ALA A 110 4.34 12.01 10.37
N ILE A 111 4.88 11.38 9.32
CA ILE A 111 4.76 11.88 7.95
C ILE A 111 3.29 11.92 7.51
N GLY A 112 2.55 10.83 7.73
CA GLY A 112 1.13 10.74 7.38
C GLY A 112 0.28 11.76 8.13
N ALA A 113 0.54 11.99 9.42
CA ALA A 113 -0.16 13.02 10.19
C ALA A 113 0.11 14.42 9.63
N ILE A 114 1.38 14.77 9.38
CA ILE A 114 1.73 16.06 8.77
C ILE A 114 1.01 16.21 7.42
N HIS A 115 1.05 15.18 6.58
CA HIS A 115 0.40 15.20 5.27
C HIS A 115 -1.13 15.32 5.38
N ALA A 116 -1.77 14.55 6.24
CA ALA A 116 -3.21 14.54 6.45
C ALA A 116 -3.74 15.90 6.95
N PHE A 117 -3.03 16.54 7.88
CA PHE A 117 -3.46 17.79 8.49
C PHE A 117 -3.06 19.04 7.70
N LEU A 118 -1.92 19.04 7.00
CA LEU A 118 -1.41 20.24 6.31
C LEU A 118 -1.64 20.22 4.80
N ILE A 119 -1.76 19.05 4.17
CA ILE A 119 -1.76 18.93 2.70
C ILE A 119 -3.13 18.47 2.19
N TRP A 120 -3.58 17.28 2.61
CA TRP A 120 -4.81 16.69 2.07
C TRP A 120 -5.38 15.59 2.97
N ALA A 121 -6.71 15.61 3.16
CA ALA A 121 -7.42 14.70 4.06
C ALA A 121 -7.50 13.23 3.58
N GLY A 122 -7.16 12.94 2.32
CA GLY A 122 -7.17 11.56 1.78
C GLY A 122 -5.89 10.76 2.02
N ASP A 123 -5.14 11.09 3.07
CA ASP A 123 -3.86 10.46 3.37
C ASP A 123 -3.99 8.96 3.69
N ILE A 124 -3.29 8.13 2.91
CA ILE A 124 -3.26 6.69 3.16
C ILE A 124 -2.12 6.26 4.08
N LEU A 125 -1.07 7.08 4.24
CA LEU A 125 0.12 6.74 5.03
C LEU A 125 -0.23 6.58 6.51
N MET A 126 -1.04 7.48 7.05
CA MET A 126 -1.53 7.45 8.43
C MET A 126 -2.35 6.17 8.66
N LEU A 127 -3.24 5.84 7.73
CA LEU A 127 -4.07 4.62 7.80
C LEU A 127 -3.19 3.36 7.81
N TYR A 128 -2.18 3.27 6.92
CA TYR A 128 -1.23 2.15 6.93
C TYR A 128 -0.40 2.10 8.20
N ALA A 129 0.00 3.25 8.75
CA ALA A 129 0.79 3.26 9.97
C ALA A 129 -0.01 2.71 11.15
N LEU A 130 -1.26 3.18 11.30
CA LEU A 130 -2.19 2.72 12.34
C LEU A 130 -2.50 1.23 12.21
N LEU A 131 -2.88 0.77 11.00
CA LEU A 131 -3.11 -0.65 10.75
C LEU A 131 -1.84 -1.48 10.97
N GLY A 132 -0.69 -0.93 10.58
CA GLY A 132 0.61 -1.55 10.75
C GLY A 132 0.94 -1.87 12.20
N PHE A 133 0.56 -1.02 13.15
CA PHE A 133 0.78 -1.28 14.57
C PHE A 133 0.02 -2.51 15.09
N THR A 134 -1.03 -2.94 14.39
CA THR A 134 -1.79 -4.15 14.75
C THR A 134 -1.13 -5.44 14.25
N LEU A 135 -0.30 -5.37 13.20
CA LEU A 135 0.34 -6.56 12.60
C LEU A 135 1.19 -7.39 13.58
N PRO A 136 2.05 -6.81 14.44
CA PRO A 136 2.79 -7.58 15.43
C PRO A 136 1.91 -8.32 16.44
N TRP A 137 0.70 -7.82 16.71
CA TRP A 137 -0.25 -8.48 17.60
C TRP A 137 -0.82 -9.75 16.93
N PHE A 138 -1.20 -9.67 15.66
CA PHE A 138 -1.66 -10.83 14.89
C PHE A 138 -0.54 -11.87 14.68
N ALA A 139 0.69 -11.43 14.44
CA ALA A 139 1.82 -12.33 14.20
C ALA A 139 2.24 -13.14 15.44
N ARG A 140 1.85 -12.71 16.65
CA ARG A 140 2.10 -13.45 17.89
C ARG A 140 1.03 -14.53 18.18
N LYS A 141 -0.13 -14.47 17.51
CA LYS A 141 -1.21 -15.44 17.68
C LYS A 141 -0.97 -16.63 16.75
N THR A 142 -0.92 -17.82 17.33
CA THR A 142 -0.76 -19.07 16.55
C THR A 142 -2.12 -19.45 15.96
N SER A 143 -2.16 -20.11 14.80
CA SER A 143 -3.39 -20.48 14.07
C SER A 143 -4.46 -21.23 14.91
N ARG A 144 -4.09 -21.82 16.07
CA ARG A 144 -5.02 -22.44 17.03
C ARG A 144 -5.78 -21.45 17.94
N GLU A 145 -5.27 -20.25 18.13
CA GLU A 145 -5.91 -19.21 18.97
C GLU A 145 -6.80 -18.26 18.17
N LEU A 146 -6.72 -18.28 16.84
CA LEU A 146 -7.57 -17.47 15.95
C LEU A 146 -8.87 -18.18 15.54
N LEU A 147 -8.94 -19.50 15.78
CA LEU A 147 -10.08 -20.37 15.43
C LEU A 147 -10.91 -20.79 16.67
N ARG A 148 -10.64 -20.17 17.82
CA ARG A 148 -11.44 -20.29 19.05
C ARG A 148 -12.04 -18.93 19.39
#